data_AF-A0A3D0SPE1-F1
#
_entry.id   AF-A0A3D0SPE1-F1
#
_cell.length_a   1.000
_cell.length_b   1.000
_cell.length_c   1.000
_cell.angle_alpha   90.00
_cell.angle_beta   90.00
_cell.angle_gamma   90.00
#
_symmetry.space_group_name_H-M   'P 1'
#
loop_
_entity.id
_entity.type
_entity.pdbx_description
1 polymer ?
#
loop_
_entity_poly.entity_id
_entity_poly.type
_entity_poly.pdbx_seq_one_letter_code
_entity_poly.pdbx_strand_id
1 'polypeptide(L)'
;TAMVFVWSNLTKGEPHFTLTQVALNDVIMVFAFGPIVGLLLGLTSIVVPWETLFLSVVLYIVIPLVIAQGVRGIVLKSQGAAGLAQLLDILGPASLVALLTTLVLLFGFQGKQIVAQPLVILLLAIPILFQVFFNSGLAYWLNRKVGSPHCVAGPSALIGASNFFELAVAAAIALFGFNSGAALATVVGVLIEVPVMLIVASIINRSRGWYEHGRNAPATKTF
;
A
#
# COMPACT_ATOMS: atom_id res chain seq x y z
N THR A 1 1.76 5.82 -2.09
CA THR A 1 0.62 4.99 -2.58
C THR A 1 -0.72 5.65 -2.34
N ALA A 2 -1.61 5.67 -3.34
CA ALA A 2 -2.99 6.17 -3.17
C ALA A 2 -3.84 5.29 -2.24
N MET A 3 -3.57 3.97 -2.23
CA MET A 3 -4.31 3.00 -1.43
C MET A 3 -4.24 3.25 0.09
N VAL A 4 -3.10 3.73 0.60
CA VAL A 4 -2.93 4.05 2.03
C VAL A 4 -3.91 5.14 2.49
N PHE A 5 -4.17 6.14 1.63
CA PHE A 5 -5.16 7.17 1.94
C PHE A 5 -6.58 6.63 1.97
N VAL A 6 -6.89 5.60 1.16
CA VAL A 6 -8.18 4.90 1.23
C VAL A 6 -8.36 4.21 2.57
N TRP A 7 -7.34 3.51 3.06
CA TRP A 7 -7.36 2.86 4.38
C TRP A 7 -7.52 3.84 5.53
N SER A 8 -6.81 4.96 5.45
CA SER A 8 -6.95 6.04 6.43
C SER A 8 -8.35 6.64 6.41
N ASN A 9 -8.90 6.95 5.24
CA ASN A 9 -10.27 7.46 5.11
C ASN A 9 -11.32 6.47 5.66
N LEU A 10 -11.17 5.17 5.38
CA LEU A 10 -12.08 4.13 5.89
C LEU A 10 -12.06 4.02 7.41
N THR A 11 -10.95 4.37 8.06
CA THR A 11 -10.81 4.34 9.53
C THR A 11 -10.96 5.71 10.19
N LYS A 12 -11.38 6.74 9.44
CA LYS A 12 -11.46 8.15 9.90
C LYS A 12 -10.13 8.63 10.47
N GLY A 13 -9.07 8.29 9.75
CA GLY A 13 -7.70 8.58 10.09
C GLY A 13 -7.34 10.05 10.06
N GLU A 14 -6.30 10.40 10.81
CA GLU A 14 -5.72 11.74 10.76
C GLU A 14 -4.86 11.90 9.48
N PRO A 15 -5.19 12.86 8.59
CA PRO A 15 -4.52 12.99 7.30
C PRO A 15 -3.02 13.34 7.38
N HIS A 16 -2.61 14.18 8.34
CA HIS A 16 -1.20 14.57 8.46
C HIS A 16 -0.31 13.38 8.85
N PHE A 17 -0.74 12.58 9.81
CA PHE A 17 -0.09 11.35 10.22
C PHE A 17 0.02 10.36 9.06
N THR A 18 -1.07 10.18 8.31
CA THR A 18 -1.10 9.32 7.13
C THR A 18 -0.08 9.77 6.10
N LEU A 19 -0.02 11.07 5.83
CA LEU A 19 0.93 11.66 4.88
C LEU A 19 2.38 11.47 5.34
N THR A 20 2.68 11.66 6.62
CA THR A 20 4.01 11.40 7.19
C THR A 20 4.39 9.92 7.07
N GLN A 21 3.48 9.00 7.33
CA GLN A 21 3.75 7.56 7.18
C GLN A 21 4.03 7.18 5.73
N VAL A 22 3.24 7.68 4.78
CA VAL A 22 3.46 7.43 3.35
C VAL A 22 4.82 7.97 2.92
N ALA A 23 5.14 9.21 3.29
CA ALA A 23 6.44 9.81 2.95
C ALA A 23 7.61 8.99 3.52
N LEU A 24 7.52 8.55 4.77
CA LEU A 24 8.56 7.73 5.39
C LEU A 24 8.70 6.38 4.69
N ASN A 25 7.60 5.70 4.40
CA ASN A 25 7.58 4.42 3.69
C ASN A 25 8.21 4.55 2.30
N ASP A 26 7.80 5.55 1.52
CA ASP A 26 8.30 5.78 0.17
C ASP A 26 9.81 6.10 0.18
N VAL A 27 10.30 6.88 1.15
CA VAL A 27 11.75 7.13 1.33
C VAL A 27 12.49 5.83 1.62
N ILE A 28 12.02 5.04 2.58
CA ILE A 28 12.64 3.74 2.91
C ILE A 28 12.66 2.86 1.67
N MET A 29 11.56 2.77 0.92
CA MET A 29 11.50 1.95 -0.29
C MET A 29 12.52 2.37 -1.35
N VAL A 30 12.69 3.66 -1.62
CA VAL A 30 13.65 4.13 -2.64
C VAL A 30 15.08 3.63 -2.37
N PHE A 31 15.49 3.55 -1.10
CA PHE A 31 16.84 3.12 -0.73
C PHE A 31 16.94 1.63 -0.41
N ALA A 32 15.91 1.04 0.20
CA ALA A 32 15.95 -0.33 0.72
C ALA A 32 15.44 -1.37 -0.29
N PHE A 33 14.53 -1.01 -1.19
CA PHE A 33 13.88 -1.99 -2.09
C PHE A 33 14.89 -2.70 -2.99
N GLY A 34 15.72 -1.95 -3.73
CA GLY A 34 16.75 -2.51 -4.61
C GLY A 34 17.71 -3.46 -3.89
N PRO A 35 18.35 -3.03 -2.78
CA PRO A 35 19.24 -3.89 -2.00
C PRO A 35 18.56 -5.15 -1.44
N ILE A 36 17.33 -5.03 -0.91
CA ILE A 36 16.61 -6.17 -0.35
C ILE A 36 16.26 -7.17 -1.44
N VAL A 37 15.72 -6.72 -2.58
CA VAL A 37 15.40 -7.59 -3.72
C VAL A 37 16.66 -8.27 -4.25
N GLY A 38 17.75 -7.51 -4.42
CA GLY A 38 19.04 -8.07 -4.86
C GLY A 38 19.57 -9.15 -3.92
N LEU A 39 19.50 -8.92 -2.60
CA LEU A 39 19.88 -9.90 -1.59
C LEU A 39 19.01 -11.16 -1.66
N LEU A 40 17.68 -10.99 -1.67
CA LEU A 40 16.74 -12.11 -1.67
C LEU A 40 16.84 -12.97 -2.94
N LEU A 41 17.07 -12.37 -4.11
CA LEU A 41 17.28 -13.10 -5.37
C LEU A 41 18.68 -13.73 -5.44
N GLY A 42 19.69 -13.08 -4.87
CA GLY A 42 21.03 -13.65 -4.74
C GLY A 42 21.02 -14.95 -3.93
N LEU A 43 20.21 -15.02 -2.86
CA LEU A 43 20.05 -16.22 -2.05
C LEU A 43 19.38 -17.39 -2.81
N THR A 44 18.61 -17.12 -3.87
CA THR A 44 17.95 -18.13 -4.69
C THR A 44 18.74 -18.54 -5.94
N SER A 45 19.98 -18.05 -6.09
CA SER A 45 20.85 -18.30 -7.26
C SER A 45 20.27 -17.83 -8.59
N ILE A 46 19.31 -16.90 -8.56
CA ILE A 46 18.71 -16.29 -9.75
C ILE A 46 19.58 -15.10 -10.15
N VAL A 47 20.08 -15.08 -11.39
CA VAL A 47 20.87 -13.96 -11.91
C VAL A 47 20.01 -12.71 -11.90
N VAL A 48 20.43 -11.70 -11.13
CA VAL A 48 19.72 -10.44 -10.98
C VAL A 48 19.98 -9.56 -12.22
N PRO A 49 18.96 -9.20 -13.01
CA PRO A 49 19.13 -8.33 -14.17
C PRO A 49 19.19 -6.87 -13.71
N TRP A 50 20.36 -6.46 -13.22
CA TRP A 50 20.57 -5.13 -12.62
C TRP A 50 20.24 -3.97 -13.56
N GLU A 51 20.50 -4.12 -14.86
CA GLU A 51 20.13 -3.12 -15.87
C GLU A 51 18.62 -2.95 -15.95
N THR A 52 17.87 -4.05 -16.00
CA THR A 52 16.41 -4.05 -16.05
C THR A 52 15.81 -3.51 -14.75
N LEU A 53 16.37 -3.87 -13.60
CA LEU A 53 15.94 -3.34 -12.31
C LEU A 53 16.16 -1.83 -12.22
N PHE A 54 17.36 -1.35 -12.60
CA PHE A 54 17.68 0.07 -12.59
C PHE A 54 16.77 0.85 -13.55
N LEU A 55 16.60 0.37 -14.79
CA LEU A 55 15.71 0.98 -15.77
C LEU A 55 14.27 1.03 -15.25
N SER A 56 13.80 -0.04 -14.60
CA SER A 56 12.46 -0.09 -14.01
C SER A 56 12.29 0.93 -12.89
N VAL A 57 13.26 1.07 -11.99
CA VAL A 57 13.23 2.09 -10.93
C VAL A 57 13.18 3.50 -11.53
N VAL A 58 14.02 3.77 -12.54
CA VAL A 58 14.03 5.08 -13.21
C VAL A 58 12.69 5.37 -13.88
N LEU A 59 12.15 4.44 -14.66
CA LEU A 59 10.91 4.61 -15.41
C LEU A 59 9.67 4.67 -14.52
N TYR A 60 9.54 3.80 -13.52
CA TYR A 60 8.32 3.69 -12.71
C TYR A 60 8.32 4.57 -11.47
N ILE A 61 9.49 5.00 -10.97
CA ILE A 61 9.60 5.81 -9.75
C ILE A 61 10.17 7.19 -10.05
N VAL A 62 11.39 7.26 -10.60
CA VAL A 62 12.11 8.54 -10.71
C VAL A 62 11.42 9.50 -11.68
N ILE A 63 11.10 9.06 -12.89
CA ILE A 63 10.47 9.92 -13.90
C ILE A 63 9.09 10.42 -13.44
N PRO A 64 8.15 9.57 -12.97
CA PRO A 64 6.86 10.03 -12.45
C PRO A 64 7.00 11.00 -11.26
N LEU A 65 7.98 10.77 -10.37
CA LEU A 65 8.25 11.66 -9.24
C LEU A 65 8.72 13.04 -9.71
N VAL A 66 9.66 13.09 -10.67
CA VAL A 66 10.15 14.36 -11.24
C VAL A 66 9.01 15.12 -11.91
N ILE A 67 8.17 14.44 -12.69
CA ILE A 67 6.99 15.03 -13.32
C ILE A 67 6.04 15.58 -12.25
N ALA A 68 5.72 14.79 -11.22
CA ALA A 68 4.82 15.21 -10.14
C ALA A 68 5.35 16.45 -9.39
N GLN A 69 6.65 16.51 -9.09
CA GLN A 69 7.25 17.69 -8.46
C GLN A 69 7.26 18.91 -9.39
N GLY A 70 7.49 18.71 -10.68
CA GLY A 70 7.39 19.76 -11.69
C GLY A 70 5.98 20.35 -11.76
N VAL A 71 4.96 19.50 -11.89
CA VAL A 71 3.54 19.90 -11.91
C VAL A 71 3.17 20.63 -10.62
N ARG A 72 3.52 20.07 -9.46
CA ARG A 72 3.27 20.71 -8.15
C ARG A 72 3.91 22.09 -8.07
N GLY A 73 5.16 22.24 -8.51
CA GLY A 73 5.88 23.50 -8.51
C GLY A 73 5.22 24.56 -9.41
N ILE A 74 4.77 24.16 -10.60
CA ILE A 74 4.08 25.06 -11.55
C ILE A 74 2.73 25.51 -10.98
N VAL A 75 1.94 24.59 -10.41
CA VAL A 75 0.61 24.89 -9.87
C VAL A 75 0.70 25.76 -8.63
N LEU A 76 1.64 25.48 -7.72
CA LEU A 76 1.85 26.33 -6.54
C LEU A 76 2.28 27.75 -6.91
N LYS A 77 3.13 27.91 -7.94
CA LYS A 77 3.55 29.24 -8.42
C LYS A 77 2.44 30.02 -9.12
N SER A 78 1.56 29.33 -9.85
CA SER A 78 0.52 29.97 -10.66
C SER A 78 -0.81 30.20 -9.92
N GLN A 79 -1.24 29.22 -9.11
CA GLN A 79 -2.57 29.18 -8.50
C GLN A 79 -2.54 29.04 -6.96
N GLY A 80 -1.35 29.00 -6.37
CA GLY A 80 -1.18 28.87 -4.92
C GLY A 80 -1.70 27.55 -4.35
N ALA A 81 -1.94 27.54 -3.02
CA ALA A 81 -2.41 26.35 -2.31
C ALA A 81 -3.82 25.90 -2.75
N ALA A 82 -4.68 26.85 -3.13
CA ALA A 82 -6.04 26.55 -3.57
C ALA A 82 -6.07 25.80 -4.92
N GLY A 83 -5.23 26.20 -5.88
CA GLY A 83 -5.12 25.47 -7.16
C GLY A 83 -4.53 24.08 -7.00
N LEU A 84 -3.59 23.90 -6.06
CA LEU A 84 -3.09 22.56 -5.74
C LEU A 84 -4.19 21.68 -5.13
N ALA A 85 -5.02 22.22 -4.24
CA ALA A 85 -6.14 21.49 -3.66
C ALA A 85 -7.13 21.03 -4.75
N GLN A 86 -7.51 21.92 -5.67
CA GLN A 86 -8.39 21.55 -6.80
C GLN A 86 -7.78 20.47 -7.70
N LEU A 87 -6.48 20.53 -7.98
CA LEU A 87 -5.80 19.50 -8.74
C LEU A 87 -5.86 18.15 -8.01
N LEU A 88 -5.65 18.14 -6.70
CA LEU A 88 -5.71 16.92 -5.89
C LEU A 88 -7.13 16.33 -5.85
N ASP A 89 -8.16 17.16 -5.81
CA ASP A 89 -9.56 16.72 -5.86
C ASP A 89 -9.92 16.03 -7.18
N ILE A 90 -9.29 16.43 -8.30
CA ILE A 90 -9.46 15.79 -9.61
C ILE A 90 -8.62 14.52 -9.73
N LEU A 91 -7.35 14.56 -9.29
CA LEU A 91 -6.41 13.44 -9.42
C LEU A 91 -6.75 12.28 -8.47
N GLY A 92 -7.34 12.55 -7.31
CA GLY A 92 -7.72 11.53 -6.33
C GLY A 92 -8.61 10.44 -6.94
N PRO A 93 -9.81 10.77 -7.44
CA PRO A 93 -10.70 9.82 -8.13
C PRO A 93 -10.06 9.18 -9.36
N ALA A 94 -9.32 9.95 -10.16
CA ALA A 94 -8.65 9.41 -11.35
C ALA A 94 -7.62 8.32 -11.00
N SER A 95 -6.86 8.51 -9.91
CA SER A 95 -5.91 7.50 -9.41
C SER A 95 -6.63 6.23 -8.96
N LEU A 96 -7.78 6.36 -8.30
CA LEU A 96 -8.58 5.21 -7.86
C LEU A 96 -9.13 4.44 -9.07
N VAL A 97 -9.62 5.14 -10.09
CA VAL A 97 -10.08 4.51 -11.34
C VAL A 97 -8.94 3.81 -12.06
N ALA A 98 -7.76 4.44 -12.17
CA ALA A 98 -6.58 3.81 -12.79
C ALA A 98 -6.13 2.55 -12.03
N LEU A 99 -6.13 2.62 -10.70
CA LEU A 99 -5.82 1.51 -9.81
C LEU A 99 -6.78 0.33 -10.02
N LEU A 100 -8.08 0.60 -9.92
CA LEU A 100 -9.12 -0.42 -10.10
C LEU A 100 -9.10 -1.00 -11.52
N THR A 101 -8.87 -0.17 -12.54
CA THR A 101 -8.74 -0.63 -13.93
C THR A 101 -7.55 -1.58 -14.07
N THR A 102 -6.39 -1.23 -13.50
CA THR A 102 -5.20 -2.09 -13.51
C THR A 102 -5.48 -3.44 -12.85
N LEU A 103 -6.15 -3.41 -11.70
CA LEU A 103 -6.55 -4.59 -10.94
C LEU A 103 -7.52 -5.47 -11.73
N VAL A 104 -8.53 -4.89 -12.37
CA VAL A 104 -9.47 -5.62 -13.25
C VAL A 104 -8.75 -6.24 -14.44
N LEU A 105 -7.83 -5.52 -15.09
CA LEU A 105 -7.06 -6.03 -16.22
C LEU A 105 -6.13 -7.18 -15.81
N LEU A 106 -5.41 -7.04 -14.69
CA LEU A 106 -4.54 -8.09 -14.16
C LEU A 106 -5.33 -9.37 -13.86
N PHE A 107 -6.51 -9.26 -13.24
CA PHE A 107 -7.38 -10.40 -13.00
C PHE A 107 -7.99 -10.98 -14.27
N GLY A 108 -8.40 -10.14 -15.22
CA GLY A 108 -8.90 -10.58 -16.51
C GLY A 108 -7.88 -11.41 -17.26
N PHE A 109 -6.62 -10.99 -17.26
CA PHE A 109 -5.53 -11.69 -17.93
C PHE A 109 -5.07 -12.96 -17.20
N GLN A 110 -5.09 -12.97 -15.85
CA GLN A 110 -4.65 -14.12 -15.05
C GLN A 110 -5.79 -15.07 -14.64
N GLY A 111 -7.04 -14.78 -15.02
CA GLY A 111 -8.22 -15.50 -14.55
C GLY A 111 -8.21 -17.00 -14.83
N LYS A 112 -7.69 -17.43 -16.00
CA LYS A 112 -7.59 -18.87 -16.34
C LYS A 112 -6.67 -19.61 -15.38
N GLN A 113 -5.52 -19.02 -15.05
CA GLN A 113 -4.53 -19.59 -14.14
C GLN A 113 -5.07 -19.63 -12.71
N ILE A 114 -5.77 -18.59 -12.27
CA ILE A 114 -6.41 -18.54 -10.95
C ILE A 114 -7.41 -19.70 -10.78
N VAL A 115 -8.24 -19.96 -11.78
CA VAL A 115 -9.21 -21.07 -11.76
C VAL A 115 -8.53 -22.43 -11.87
N ALA A 116 -7.45 -22.54 -12.66
CA ALA A 116 -6.74 -23.79 -12.88
C ALA A 116 -5.91 -24.26 -11.67
N GLN A 117 -5.50 -23.36 -10.76
CA GLN A 117 -4.55 -23.67 -9.68
C GLN A 117 -5.08 -23.34 -8.27
N PRO A 118 -6.25 -23.84 -7.85
CA PRO A 118 -6.89 -23.44 -6.58
C PRO A 118 -6.04 -23.78 -5.34
N LEU A 119 -5.27 -24.87 -5.38
CA LEU A 119 -4.37 -25.25 -4.29
C LEU A 119 -3.23 -24.23 -4.11
N VAL A 120 -2.69 -23.68 -5.19
CA VAL A 120 -1.66 -22.63 -5.13
C VAL A 120 -2.23 -21.36 -4.53
N ILE A 121 -3.44 -20.97 -4.94
CA ILE A 121 -4.16 -19.83 -4.36
C ILE A 121 -4.34 -20.00 -2.86
N LEU A 122 -4.76 -21.19 -2.40
CA LEU A 122 -4.95 -21.47 -0.98
C LEU A 122 -3.63 -21.39 -0.21
N LEU A 123 -2.55 -21.96 -0.77
CA LEU A 123 -1.22 -21.94 -0.18
C LEU A 123 -0.67 -20.51 -0.05
N LEU A 124 -0.98 -19.63 -0.99
CA LEU A 124 -0.66 -18.19 -0.91
C LEU A 124 -1.59 -17.44 0.06
N ALA A 125 -2.87 -17.80 0.12
CA ALA A 125 -3.85 -17.11 0.95
C ALA A 125 -3.57 -17.26 2.45
N ILE A 126 -3.19 -18.45 2.91
CA ILE A 126 -2.92 -18.72 4.33
C ILE A 126 -1.86 -17.75 4.92
N PRO A 127 -0.64 -17.63 4.35
CA PRO A 127 0.37 -16.73 4.89
C PRO A 127 -0.04 -15.26 4.77
N ILE A 128 -0.74 -14.87 3.69
CA ILE A 128 -1.22 -13.49 3.53
C ILE A 128 -2.27 -13.14 4.58
N LEU A 129 -3.24 -14.02 4.82
CA LEU A 129 -4.25 -13.85 5.86
C LEU A 129 -3.58 -13.72 7.24
N PHE A 130 -2.66 -14.63 7.54
CA PHE A 130 -1.92 -14.59 8.79
C PHE A 130 -1.16 -13.28 8.94
N GLN A 131 -0.41 -12.87 7.91
CA GLN A 131 0.34 -11.61 7.90
C GLN A 131 -0.59 -10.42 8.16
N VAL A 132 -1.70 -10.31 7.42
CA VAL A 132 -2.59 -9.14 7.52
C VAL A 132 -3.20 -9.05 8.92
N PHE A 133 -3.77 -10.15 9.44
CA PHE A 133 -4.36 -10.14 10.79
C PHE A 133 -3.32 -9.94 11.89
N PHE A 134 -2.16 -10.60 11.77
CA PHE A 134 -1.10 -10.49 12.77
C PHE A 134 -0.50 -9.09 12.79
N ASN A 135 -0.08 -8.55 11.65
CA ASN A 135 0.56 -7.23 11.58
C ASN A 135 -0.43 -6.12 11.97
N SER A 136 -1.66 -6.16 11.45
CA SER A 136 -2.67 -5.16 11.82
C SER A 136 -3.06 -5.25 13.29
N GLY A 137 -3.26 -6.45 13.82
CA GLY A 137 -3.58 -6.68 15.23
C GLY A 137 -2.45 -6.22 16.15
N LEU A 138 -1.20 -6.58 15.83
CA LEU A 138 -0.02 -6.17 16.57
C LEU A 138 0.16 -4.65 16.53
N ALA A 139 0.10 -4.03 15.36
CA ALA A 139 0.23 -2.58 15.21
C ALA A 139 -0.89 -1.83 15.94
N TYR A 140 -2.14 -2.31 15.87
CA TYR A 140 -3.27 -1.72 16.59
C TYR A 140 -3.11 -1.83 18.11
N TRP A 141 -2.64 -2.98 18.59
CA TRP A 141 -2.36 -3.20 20.01
C TRP A 141 -1.17 -2.38 20.52
N LEU A 142 -0.08 -2.28 19.74
CA LEU A 142 1.07 -1.45 20.08
C LEU A 142 0.68 0.03 20.16
N ASN A 143 -0.11 0.52 19.21
CA ASN A 143 -0.67 1.87 19.24
C ASN A 143 -1.49 2.12 20.51
N ARG A 144 -2.30 1.13 20.93
CA ARG A 144 -3.05 1.22 22.18
C ARG A 144 -2.12 1.32 23.39
N LYS A 145 -1.06 0.51 23.42
CA LYS A 145 -0.08 0.49 24.53
C LYS A 145 0.67 1.80 24.69
N VAL A 146 1.04 2.45 23.59
CA VAL A 146 1.71 3.76 23.62
C VAL A 146 0.72 4.93 23.78
N GLY A 147 -0.58 4.64 23.86
CA GLY A 147 -1.61 5.65 24.10
C GLY A 147 -2.03 6.45 22.86
N SER A 148 -1.68 6.02 21.64
CA SER A 148 -2.07 6.69 20.39
C SER A 148 -3.60 6.80 20.28
N PRO A 149 -4.15 7.94 19.80
CA PRO A 149 -5.58 8.07 19.57
C PRO A 149 -6.05 7.12 18.47
N HIS A 150 -7.34 6.76 18.47
CA HIS A 150 -7.91 5.82 17.49
C HIS A 150 -7.72 6.29 16.05
N CYS A 151 -7.84 7.60 15.79
CA CYS A 151 -7.60 8.22 14.48
C CYS A 151 -6.15 8.10 13.97
N VAL A 152 -5.20 7.72 14.83
CA VAL A 152 -3.81 7.42 14.46
C VAL A 152 -3.60 5.91 14.39
N ALA A 153 -4.15 5.18 15.36
CA ALA A 153 -4.01 3.74 15.49
C ALA A 153 -4.67 2.96 14.35
N GLY A 154 -5.86 3.37 13.90
CA GLY A 154 -6.57 2.72 12.81
C GLY A 154 -5.80 2.75 11.50
N PRO A 155 -5.40 3.94 11.01
CA PRO A 155 -4.54 4.06 9.84
C PRO A 155 -3.21 3.35 10.03
N SER A 156 -2.54 3.53 11.18
CA SER A 156 -1.25 2.88 11.45
C SER A 156 -1.34 1.35 11.36
N ALA A 157 -2.44 0.75 11.83
CA ALA A 157 -2.63 -0.69 11.80
C ALA A 157 -2.83 -1.21 10.39
N LEU A 158 -3.61 -0.51 9.57
CA LEU A 158 -3.81 -0.88 8.16
C LEU A 158 -2.54 -0.63 7.34
N ILE A 159 -1.88 0.51 7.51
CA ILE A 159 -0.63 0.83 6.79
C ILE A 159 0.46 -0.20 7.12
N GLY A 160 0.62 -0.58 8.39
CA GLY A 160 1.60 -1.58 8.78
C GLY A 160 1.30 -3.01 8.28
N ALA A 161 0.06 -3.29 7.89
CA ALA A 161 -0.34 -4.60 7.36
C ALA A 161 -0.33 -4.67 5.83
N SER A 162 -0.50 -3.54 5.14
CA SER A 162 -0.69 -3.49 3.69
C SER A 162 0.62 -3.67 2.91
N ASN A 163 0.55 -4.38 1.79
CA ASN A 163 1.66 -4.56 0.87
C ASN A 163 1.58 -3.60 -0.32
N PHE A 164 2.73 -3.32 -0.93
CA PHE A 164 2.86 -2.43 -2.08
C PHE A 164 2.74 -3.22 -3.39
N PHE A 165 1.52 -3.64 -3.71
CA PHE A 165 1.31 -4.59 -4.79
C PHE A 165 1.68 -4.08 -6.18
N GLU A 166 1.49 -2.78 -6.45
CA GLU A 166 1.74 -2.19 -7.76
C GLU A 166 3.21 -2.37 -8.16
N LEU A 167 4.10 -2.11 -7.20
CA LEU A 167 5.54 -2.32 -7.34
C LEU A 167 5.89 -3.81 -7.40
N ALA A 168 5.23 -4.65 -6.58
CA ALA A 168 5.47 -6.09 -6.57
C ALA A 168 5.11 -6.76 -7.91
N VAL A 169 3.96 -6.42 -8.48
CA VAL A 169 3.52 -6.90 -9.80
C VAL A 169 4.47 -6.42 -10.89
N ALA A 170 4.85 -5.13 -10.88
CA ALA A 170 5.79 -4.58 -11.85
C ALA A 170 7.15 -5.30 -11.80
N ALA A 171 7.70 -5.50 -10.60
CA ALA A 171 8.96 -6.23 -10.43
C ALA A 171 8.84 -7.71 -10.84
N ALA A 172 7.75 -8.39 -10.48
CA ALA A 172 7.53 -9.79 -10.84
C ALA A 172 7.44 -9.98 -12.36
N ILE A 173 6.72 -9.11 -13.05
CA ILE A 173 6.62 -9.14 -14.52
C ILE A 173 7.97 -8.82 -15.17
N ALA A 174 8.69 -7.82 -14.66
CA ALA A 174 9.99 -7.43 -15.23
C ALA A 174 11.07 -8.51 -15.07
N LEU A 175 11.06 -9.25 -13.95
CA LEU A 175 12.08 -10.25 -13.64
C LEU A 175 11.74 -11.66 -14.15
N PHE A 176 10.48 -12.06 -14.02
CA PHE A 176 10.05 -13.44 -14.28
C PHE A 176 9.12 -13.56 -15.48
N GLY A 177 8.67 -12.44 -16.04
CA GLY A 177 7.71 -12.40 -17.13
C GLY A 177 6.27 -12.54 -16.65
N PHE A 178 5.35 -12.15 -17.53
CA PHE A 178 3.92 -12.07 -17.25
C PHE A 178 3.26 -13.41 -16.88
N ASN A 179 3.68 -14.50 -17.54
CA ASN A 179 3.10 -15.83 -17.34
C ASN A 179 3.74 -16.62 -16.19
N SER A 180 4.59 -15.99 -15.37
CA SER A 180 5.28 -16.65 -14.27
C SER A 180 4.37 -16.88 -13.07
N GLY A 181 4.68 -17.91 -12.28
CA GLY A 181 4.05 -18.11 -10.97
C GLY A 181 4.27 -16.95 -10.00
N ALA A 182 5.38 -16.21 -10.14
CA ALA A 182 5.66 -15.01 -9.35
C ALA A 182 4.72 -13.86 -9.71
N ALA A 183 4.46 -13.63 -11.00
CA ALA A 183 3.48 -12.64 -11.46
C ALA A 183 2.06 -13.06 -11.03
N LEU A 184 1.71 -14.35 -11.12
CA LEU A 184 0.43 -14.86 -10.61
C LEU A 184 0.29 -14.62 -9.10
N ALA A 185 1.33 -14.92 -8.31
CA ALA A 185 1.30 -14.77 -6.86
C ALA A 185 1.08 -13.33 -6.42
N THR A 186 1.68 -12.35 -7.11
CA THR A 186 1.51 -10.93 -6.79
C THR A 186 0.10 -10.44 -7.11
N VAL A 187 -0.49 -10.86 -8.23
CA VAL A 187 -1.88 -10.53 -8.60
C VAL A 187 -2.87 -11.18 -7.62
N VAL A 188 -2.71 -12.48 -7.35
CA VAL A 188 -3.54 -13.24 -6.41
C VAL A 188 -3.44 -12.68 -5.00
N GLY A 189 -2.26 -12.24 -4.58
CA GLY A 189 -2.06 -11.64 -3.27
C GLY A 189 -2.99 -10.44 -3.05
N VAL A 190 -3.14 -9.57 -4.06
CA VAL A 190 -4.06 -8.42 -4.01
C VAL A 190 -5.52 -8.86 -3.89
N LEU A 191 -5.91 -9.92 -4.60
CA LEU A 191 -7.28 -10.45 -4.56
C LEU A 191 -7.68 -10.86 -3.14
N ILE A 192 -6.73 -11.39 -2.38
CA ILE A 192 -6.94 -11.86 -1.02
C ILE A 192 -6.77 -10.71 -0.02
N GLU A 193 -5.72 -9.90 -0.18
CA GLU A 193 -5.37 -8.84 0.75
C GLU A 193 -6.46 -7.76 0.84
N VAL A 194 -6.96 -7.27 -0.29
CA VAL A 194 -7.91 -6.13 -0.31
C VAL A 194 -9.20 -6.42 0.47
N PRO A 195 -9.90 -7.56 0.26
CA PRO A 195 -11.07 -7.92 1.06
C PRO A 195 -10.76 -8.07 2.56
N VAL A 196 -9.61 -8.66 2.89
CA VAL A 196 -9.21 -8.89 4.29
C VAL A 196 -8.92 -7.56 4.97
N MET A 197 -8.25 -6.64 4.28
CA MET A 197 -8.01 -5.28 4.76
C MET A 197 -9.31 -4.52 5.01
N LEU A 198 -10.33 -4.68 4.16
CA LEU A 198 -11.67 -4.12 4.39
C LEU A 198 -12.33 -4.72 5.65
N ILE A 199 -12.18 -6.03 5.87
CA ILE A 199 -12.66 -6.69 7.09
C ILE A 199 -11.96 -6.13 8.33
N VAL A 200 -10.62 -6.01 8.29
CA VAL A 200 -9.83 -5.44 9.39
C VAL A 200 -10.22 -3.99 9.65
N ALA A 201 -10.41 -3.17 8.62
CA ALA A 201 -10.89 -1.79 8.77
C ALA A 201 -12.26 -1.73 9.46
N SER A 202 -13.17 -2.65 9.10
CA SER A 202 -14.47 -2.78 9.76
C SER A 202 -14.33 -3.18 11.23
N ILE A 203 -13.44 -4.11 11.55
CA ILE A 203 -13.13 -4.53 12.92
C ILE A 203 -12.60 -3.34 13.73
N ILE A 204 -11.60 -2.62 13.22
CA ILE A 204 -10.99 -1.44 13.86
C ILE A 204 -12.04 -0.36 14.16
N ASN A 205 -12.96 -0.12 13.22
CA ASN A 205 -14.02 0.86 13.38
C ASN A 205 -15.03 0.44 14.47
N ARG A 206 -15.40 -0.83 14.51
CA ARG A 206 -16.32 -1.38 15.53
C ARG A 206 -15.67 -1.45 16.92
N SER A 207 -14.36 -1.69 16.99
CA SER A 207 -13.61 -1.76 18.24
C SER A 207 -13.25 -0.39 18.82
N ARG A 208 -13.68 0.72 18.20
CA ARG A 208 -13.37 2.08 18.67
C ARG A 208 -13.77 2.31 20.12
N GLY A 209 -14.97 1.87 20.51
CA GLY A 209 -15.41 1.94 21.91
C GLY A 209 -14.40 1.27 22.83
N TRP A 210 -14.18 -0.04 22.65
CA TRP A 210 -13.18 -0.79 23.42
C TRP A 210 -11.80 -0.12 23.45
N TYR A 211 -11.35 0.42 22.32
CA TYR A 211 -10.05 1.12 22.18
C TYR A 211 -9.96 2.36 23.08
N GLU A 212 -11.01 3.19 23.07
CA GLU A 212 -11.04 4.45 23.82
C GLU A 212 -11.31 4.23 25.33
N HIS A 213 -12.00 3.16 25.75
CA HIS A 213 -12.26 2.87 27.18
C HIS A 213 -11.00 2.67 28.03
N GLY A 214 -9.85 2.36 27.41
CA GLY A 214 -8.57 2.26 28.12
C GLY A 214 -7.85 3.60 28.33
N ARG A 215 -8.35 4.69 27.74
CA ARG A 215 -7.75 6.03 27.86
C ARG A 215 -8.45 6.84 28.95
N ASN A 216 -7.94 6.76 30.18
CA ASN A 216 -8.09 7.84 31.16
C ASN A 216 -7.18 9.04 30.76
N ALA A 217 -7.36 9.59 29.56
CA ALA A 217 -6.64 10.77 29.10
C ALA A 217 -7.64 11.82 28.61
N PRO A 218 -7.51 13.09 29.03
CA PRO A 218 -8.51 14.12 28.81
C PRO A 218 -8.75 14.32 27.31
N ALA A 219 -10.01 14.50 26.94
CA ALA A 219 -10.40 14.86 25.59
C ALA A 219 -9.66 16.14 25.18
N THR A 220 -8.67 16.02 24.30
CA THR A 220 -8.06 17.17 23.65
C THR A 220 -9.16 17.82 22.82
N LYS A 221 -9.69 18.95 23.30
CA LYS A 221 -10.62 19.78 22.54
C LYS A 221 -9.92 20.20 21.25
N THR A 222 -10.43 19.73 20.13
CA THR A 222 -10.12 20.23 18.81
C THR A 222 -10.63 21.68 18.71
N PHE A 223 -9.74 22.60 18.35
CA PHE A 223 -10.08 23.91 17.79
C PHE A 223 -10.10 23.81 16.27
#